data_AF-A0A9Q0T457-F1
#
_entry.id   AF-A0A9Q0T457-F1
#
_cell.length_a   1.000
_cell.length_b   1.000
_cell.length_c   1.000
_cell.angle_alpha   90.00
_cell.angle_beta   90.00
_cell.angle_gamma   90.00
#
_symmetry.space_group_name_H-M   'P 1'
#
loop_
_entity.id
_entity.type
_entity.pdbx_description
1 polymer ?
#
loop_
_entity_poly.entity_id
_entity_poly.type
_entity_poly.pdbx_seq_one_letter_code
_entity_poly.pdbx_strand_id
1 'polypeptide(L)'
;MRGASHRRPTNSFNPQPTPDHHRHQYATNTSRDSDASFASSRPSSIGVGRTADLYTDKAHQASAIRAINAYLSSHSFKLLPPNSAPSGKDITETLKYLLNQLDYESTKLEDDLASILKSLNCPFKFNKSTLRAPNTPHNWPSYVAIIHWLVQLAMYREDLVAKTGSLAENNSMFMYALDSYLSYIRGNDDSVLELDNEFMGKLGKERESVLENVRVLEASCKEIEAKAEALRAGPTERERLEKERSVLEEDVKKFHAMIGEFSQGIEVLEKGLEEKKKEMETKVEEKKENSMWRMMS
;
A
#
# COMPACT_ATOMS: atom_id res chain seq x y z
N MET A 1 43.79 4.68 55.40
CA MET A 1 43.09 5.77 54.67
C MET A 1 42.17 5.11 53.65
N ARG A 2 40.84 5.16 53.85
CA ARG A 2 39.87 5.96 53.04
C ARG A 2 40.11 5.75 51.53
N GLY A 3 39.30 5.05 50.75
CA GLY A 3 37.84 5.01 50.70
C GLY A 3 37.38 5.84 49.50
N ALA A 4 36.82 5.21 48.46
CA ALA A 4 35.97 5.88 47.47
C ALA A 4 35.22 4.83 46.63
N SER A 5 33.90 4.76 46.88
CA SER A 5 32.89 4.09 46.06
C SER A 5 32.68 4.83 44.73
N HIS A 6 32.28 4.13 43.67
CA HIS A 6 31.12 4.46 42.79
C HIS A 6 31.02 3.43 41.66
N ARG A 7 30.00 2.55 41.72
CA ARG A 7 28.70 2.61 41.02
C ARG A 7 28.73 1.97 39.63
N ARG A 8 28.05 0.81 39.54
CA ARG A 8 27.60 0.14 38.32
C ARG A 8 26.82 1.11 37.42
N PRO A 9 27.02 1.10 36.10
CA PRO A 9 26.04 1.62 35.16
C PRO A 9 24.95 0.57 34.95
N THR A 10 23.75 0.87 35.40
CA THR A 10 22.50 0.35 34.84
C THR A 10 22.27 1.02 33.49
N ASN A 11 22.27 0.25 32.40
CA ASN A 11 21.59 0.64 31.18
C ASN A 11 20.65 -0.50 30.79
N SER A 12 19.38 -0.27 31.11
CA SER A 12 18.21 -1.03 30.68
C SER A 12 18.06 -0.91 29.16
N PHE A 13 18.44 -1.95 28.44
CA PHE A 13 17.95 -2.17 27.08
C PHE A 13 16.67 -3.00 27.19
N ASN A 14 15.54 -2.30 27.26
CA ASN A 14 14.22 -2.90 27.16
C ASN A 14 13.79 -2.78 25.69
N PRO A 15 13.78 -3.87 24.88
CA PRO A 15 13.27 -3.79 23.53
C PRO A 15 11.74 -3.59 23.56
N GLN A 16 11.25 -2.61 22.78
CA GLN A 16 9.82 -2.35 22.60
C GLN A 16 9.12 -3.56 21.97
N PRO A 17 7.92 -3.96 22.43
CA PRO A 17 7.07 -4.89 21.69
C PRO A 17 6.50 -4.21 20.45
N THR A 18 6.49 -4.93 19.33
CA THR A 18 5.91 -4.56 18.04
C THR A 18 4.40 -4.26 18.14
N PRO A 19 3.84 -3.35 17.33
CA PRO A 19 2.42 -3.02 17.33
C PRO A 19 1.58 -4.18 16.81
N ASP A 20 0.62 -4.64 17.61
CA ASP A 20 -0.32 -5.70 17.25
C ASP A 20 -1.41 -5.14 16.33
N HIS A 21 -1.61 -5.77 15.16
CA HIS A 21 -2.63 -5.38 14.20
C HIS A 21 -4.01 -5.77 14.73
N HIS A 22 -4.76 -4.75 15.15
CA HIS A 22 -6.14 -4.87 15.62
C HIS A 22 -7.05 -5.55 14.58
N ARG A 23 -7.46 -6.77 14.92
CA ARG A 23 -8.53 -7.52 14.27
C ARG A 23 -9.88 -6.89 14.61
N HIS A 24 -10.56 -6.38 13.59
CA HIS A 24 -11.92 -5.88 13.67
C HIS A 24 -12.89 -6.97 14.17
N GLN A 25 -13.49 -6.76 15.34
CA GLN A 25 -14.71 -7.43 15.76
C GLN A 25 -15.84 -6.39 15.82
N TYR A 26 -16.89 -6.68 15.06
CA TYR A 26 -18.09 -5.85 14.93
C TYR A 26 -18.83 -5.75 16.26
N ALA A 27 -19.08 -4.51 16.70
CA ALA A 27 -19.89 -4.17 17.86
C ALA A 27 -21.36 -4.01 17.45
N THR A 28 -22.26 -4.66 18.18
CA THR A 28 -23.67 -4.25 18.30
C THR A 28 -23.96 -3.97 19.78
N ASN A 29 -24.42 -2.74 20.03
CA ASN A 29 -24.79 -2.16 21.33
C ASN A 29 -25.73 -3.02 22.18
N THR A 30 -25.58 -2.95 23.51
CA THR A 30 -26.61 -2.51 24.49
C THR A 30 -26.02 -2.26 25.89
N SER A 31 -26.04 -0.98 26.31
CA SER A 31 -26.44 -0.41 27.61
C SER A 31 -26.06 -1.04 28.98
N ARG A 32 -25.31 -0.23 29.75
CA ARG A 32 -25.40 0.17 31.18
C ARG A 32 -25.21 -0.80 32.37
N ASP A 33 -24.24 -0.38 33.20
CA ASP A 33 -24.14 -0.32 34.67
C ASP A 33 -24.36 -1.58 35.51
N SER A 34 -23.28 -2.03 36.17
CA SER A 34 -23.21 -2.12 37.65
C SER A 34 -21.80 -2.47 38.12
N ASP A 35 -21.38 -1.77 39.16
CA ASP A 35 -20.16 -1.91 39.94
C ASP A 35 -20.37 -2.97 41.04
N ALA A 36 -19.42 -3.91 41.22
CA ALA A 36 -19.08 -4.57 42.50
C ALA A 36 -18.23 -5.87 42.32
N SER A 37 -16.98 -5.75 42.77
CA SER A 37 -16.28 -6.66 43.71
C SER A 37 -15.77 -8.06 43.29
N PHE A 38 -14.43 -8.18 43.44
CA PHE A 38 -13.69 -9.19 44.21
C PHE A 38 -14.12 -10.67 44.11
N ALA A 39 -13.36 -11.45 43.33
CA ALA A 39 -12.61 -12.63 43.80
C ALA A 39 -12.26 -13.55 42.62
N SER A 40 -10.99 -13.95 42.56
CA SER A 40 -10.50 -15.27 42.13
C SER A 40 -11.38 -16.07 41.16
N SER A 41 -10.96 -16.12 39.90
CA SER A 41 -10.51 -17.37 39.26
C SER A 41 -9.95 -17.07 37.88
N ARG A 42 -8.63 -17.22 37.72
CA ARG A 42 -8.05 -17.52 36.40
C ARG A 42 -8.57 -18.89 35.98
N PRO A 43 -9.21 -19.08 34.81
CA PRO A 43 -9.17 -20.36 34.16
C PRO A 43 -7.90 -20.38 33.30
N SER A 44 -6.83 -20.93 33.85
CA SER A 44 -5.75 -21.49 33.03
C SER A 44 -6.18 -22.87 32.53
N SER A 45 -5.71 -23.19 31.32
CA SER A 45 -6.01 -24.36 30.48
C SER A 45 -7.32 -24.28 29.68
N ILE A 46 -7.15 -23.83 28.43
CA ILE A 46 -7.83 -24.42 27.28
C ILE A 46 -7.32 -25.87 27.19
N GLY A 47 -7.85 -26.71 28.08
CA GLY A 47 -7.73 -28.15 28.02
C GLY A 47 -8.78 -28.65 27.04
N VAL A 48 -8.35 -29.51 26.13
CA VAL A 48 -9.12 -30.25 25.10
C VAL A 48 -10.40 -30.93 25.64
N GLY A 49 -10.62 -30.97 26.96
CA GLY A 49 -11.81 -31.52 27.61
C GLY A 49 -13.07 -30.64 27.62
N ARG A 50 -13.01 -29.31 27.40
CA ARG A 50 -14.20 -28.43 27.48
C ARG A 50 -14.96 -28.25 26.16
N THR A 51 -14.40 -28.69 25.03
CA THR A 51 -15.00 -28.41 23.70
C THR A 51 -16.29 -29.17 23.46
N ALA A 52 -16.43 -30.39 24.00
CA ALA A 52 -17.65 -31.18 23.89
C ALA A 52 -18.81 -30.62 24.74
N ASP A 53 -18.50 -30.02 25.89
CA ASP A 53 -19.51 -29.43 26.79
C ASP A 53 -20.20 -28.20 26.16
N LEU A 54 -19.50 -27.45 25.31
CA LEU A 54 -20.06 -26.27 24.62
C LEU A 54 -21.27 -26.63 23.74
N TYR A 55 -21.26 -27.82 23.13
CA TYR A 55 -22.36 -28.26 22.27
C TYR A 55 -23.52 -28.86 23.05
N THR A 56 -23.45 -28.98 24.38
CA THR A 56 -24.62 -29.37 25.19
C THR A 56 -25.60 -28.19 25.35
N ASP A 57 -25.09 -26.96 25.32
CA ASP A 57 -25.91 -25.75 25.36
C ASP A 57 -26.73 -25.56 24.06
N LYS A 58 -28.03 -25.28 24.22
CA LYS A 58 -28.97 -25.14 23.11
C LYS A 58 -28.76 -23.86 22.31
N ALA A 59 -28.36 -22.78 22.96
CA ALA A 59 -28.07 -21.52 22.25
C ALA A 59 -26.82 -21.69 21.37
N HIS A 60 -25.77 -22.33 21.89
CA HIS A 60 -24.59 -22.66 21.11
C HIS A 60 -24.89 -23.62 19.95
N GLN A 61 -25.66 -24.69 20.19
CA GLN A 61 -26.13 -25.60 19.12
C GLN A 61 -26.84 -24.83 18.01
N ALA A 62 -27.80 -23.96 18.35
CA ALA A 62 -28.54 -23.18 17.37
C ALA A 62 -27.60 -22.24 16.57
N SER A 63 -26.60 -21.66 17.23
CA SER A 63 -25.59 -20.83 16.55
C SER A 63 -24.72 -21.65 15.59
N ALA A 64 -24.26 -22.83 16.01
CA ALA A 64 -23.48 -23.74 15.17
C ALA A 64 -24.30 -24.23 13.96
N ILE A 65 -25.58 -24.58 14.17
CA ILE A 65 -26.48 -25.00 13.07
C ILE A 65 -26.69 -23.84 12.07
N ARG A 66 -26.80 -22.59 12.53
CA ARG A 66 -26.86 -21.43 11.62
C ARG A 66 -25.59 -21.31 10.77
N ALA A 67 -24.42 -21.47 11.37
CA ALA A 67 -23.15 -21.45 10.64
C ALA A 67 -23.05 -22.61 9.63
N ILE A 68 -23.43 -23.82 10.03
CA ILE A 68 -23.52 -24.99 9.13
C ILE A 68 -24.45 -24.68 7.95
N ASN A 69 -25.66 -24.20 8.23
CA ASN A 69 -26.65 -23.93 7.20
C ASN A 69 -26.23 -22.79 6.26
N ALA A 70 -25.50 -21.80 6.74
CA ALA A 70 -24.94 -20.76 5.86
C ALA A 70 -24.01 -21.37 4.81
N TYR A 71 -23.12 -22.28 5.22
CA TYR A 71 -22.21 -22.99 4.33
C TYR A 71 -22.94 -23.97 3.40
N LEU A 72 -23.88 -24.76 3.93
CA LEU A 72 -24.66 -25.69 3.10
C LEU A 72 -25.51 -24.93 2.06
N SER A 73 -26.05 -23.76 2.43
CA SER A 73 -26.81 -22.90 1.51
C SER A 73 -25.94 -22.37 0.38
N SER A 74 -24.70 -21.93 0.66
CA SER A 74 -23.79 -21.42 -0.38
C SER A 74 -23.43 -22.49 -1.41
N HIS A 75 -23.55 -23.76 -1.04
CA HIS A 75 -23.31 -24.91 -1.92
C HIS A 75 -24.59 -25.56 -2.45
N SER A 76 -25.76 -24.91 -2.28
CA SER A 76 -27.06 -25.46 -2.69
C SER A 76 -27.37 -26.85 -2.12
N PHE A 77 -26.82 -27.17 -0.94
CA PHE A 77 -27.06 -28.43 -0.24
C PHE A 77 -28.23 -28.32 0.75
N LYS A 78 -28.83 -29.47 1.11
CA LYS A 78 -29.96 -29.54 2.03
C LYS A 78 -29.60 -29.01 3.43
N LEU A 79 -30.44 -28.13 3.96
CA LEU A 79 -30.25 -27.49 5.27
C LEU A 79 -30.70 -28.40 6.42
N LEU A 80 -30.04 -28.24 7.57
CA LEU A 80 -30.39 -28.91 8.81
C LEU A 80 -31.43 -28.09 9.60
N PRO A 81 -32.39 -28.73 10.28
CA PRO A 81 -33.38 -28.03 11.10
C PRO A 81 -32.71 -27.32 12.30
N PRO A 82 -33.11 -26.08 12.63
CA PRO A 82 -32.45 -25.28 13.69
C PRO A 82 -32.79 -25.73 15.12
N ASN A 83 -33.98 -26.30 15.33
CA ASN A 83 -34.53 -26.55 16.68
C ASN A 83 -34.75 -28.04 16.99
N SER A 84 -34.40 -28.95 16.09
CA SER A 84 -34.59 -30.39 16.25
C SER A 84 -33.46 -31.17 15.60
N ALA A 85 -33.30 -32.44 15.99
CA ALA A 85 -32.34 -33.31 15.33
C ALA A 85 -32.88 -33.73 13.94
N PRO A 86 -32.08 -33.64 12.86
CA PRO A 86 -32.46 -34.12 11.54
C PRO A 86 -32.65 -35.64 11.52
N SER A 87 -33.15 -36.19 10.41
CA SER A 87 -33.17 -37.64 10.25
C SER A 87 -31.74 -38.21 10.22
N GLY A 88 -31.55 -39.44 10.69
CA GLY A 88 -30.23 -40.09 10.63
C GLY A 88 -29.67 -40.19 9.21
N LYS A 89 -30.56 -40.31 8.22
CA LYS A 89 -30.21 -40.27 6.79
C LYS A 89 -29.66 -38.90 6.39
N ASP A 90 -30.35 -37.81 6.75
CA ASP A 90 -29.90 -36.45 6.44
C ASP A 90 -28.53 -36.16 7.08
N ILE A 91 -28.31 -36.58 8.33
CA ILE A 91 -27.02 -36.45 9.02
C ILE A 91 -25.91 -37.18 8.24
N THR A 92 -26.19 -38.41 7.81
CA THR A 92 -25.24 -39.25 7.06
C THR A 92 -24.92 -38.63 5.69
N GLU A 93 -25.92 -38.09 5.00
CA GLU A 93 -25.76 -37.41 3.71
C GLU A 93 -24.94 -36.12 3.86
N THR A 94 -25.21 -35.30 4.89
CA THR A 94 -24.40 -34.11 5.19
C THR A 94 -22.96 -34.48 5.49
N LEU A 95 -22.69 -35.53 6.28
CA LEU A 95 -21.33 -35.99 6.56
C LEU A 95 -20.62 -36.44 5.28
N LYS A 96 -21.26 -37.28 4.45
CA LYS A 96 -20.70 -37.71 3.16
C LYS A 96 -20.39 -36.53 2.26
N TYR A 97 -21.31 -35.57 2.18
CA TYR A 97 -21.12 -34.35 1.40
C TYR A 97 -19.88 -33.58 1.86
N LEU A 98 -19.75 -33.31 3.17
CA LEU A 98 -18.61 -32.58 3.72
C LEU A 98 -17.29 -33.33 3.55
N LEU A 99 -17.28 -34.66 3.68
CA LEU A 99 -16.10 -35.47 3.44
C LEU A 99 -15.65 -35.37 1.97
N ASN A 100 -16.59 -35.41 1.02
CA ASN A 100 -16.28 -35.22 -0.39
C ASN A 100 -15.70 -33.83 -0.69
N GLN A 101 -16.19 -32.77 -0.02
CA GLN A 101 -15.62 -31.41 -0.14
C GLN A 101 -14.16 -31.31 0.36
N LEU A 102 -13.75 -32.26 1.20
CA LEU A 102 -12.41 -32.38 1.76
C LEU A 102 -11.56 -33.43 1.01
N ASP A 103 -12.00 -33.89 -0.16
CA ASP A 103 -11.39 -34.96 -0.97
C ASP A 103 -11.31 -36.34 -0.28
N TYR A 104 -12.19 -36.61 0.69
CA TYR A 104 -12.32 -37.93 1.30
C TYR A 104 -13.52 -38.68 0.72
N GLU A 105 -13.29 -39.51 -0.29
CA GLU A 105 -14.32 -40.41 -0.79
C GLU A 105 -14.60 -41.51 0.23
N SER A 106 -15.87 -41.67 0.62
CA SER A 106 -16.31 -42.76 1.50
C SER A 106 -17.35 -43.64 0.81
N THR A 107 -16.96 -44.86 0.50
CA THR A 107 -17.87 -45.91 0.02
C THR A 107 -18.77 -46.42 1.14
N LYS A 108 -18.25 -46.50 2.37
CA LYS A 108 -18.99 -46.95 3.55
C LYS A 108 -18.66 -46.10 4.78
N LEU A 109 -19.45 -45.04 4.96
CA LEU A 109 -19.26 -44.06 6.03
C LEU A 109 -19.07 -44.67 7.41
N GLU A 110 -19.78 -45.74 7.75
CA GLU A 110 -19.67 -46.39 9.07
C GLU A 110 -18.29 -46.98 9.34
N ASP A 111 -17.60 -47.44 8.30
CA ASP A 111 -16.26 -48.03 8.41
C ASP A 111 -15.18 -46.95 8.30
N ASP A 112 -15.39 -45.96 7.44
CA ASP A 112 -14.37 -44.96 7.09
C ASP A 112 -14.33 -43.77 8.05
N LEU A 113 -15.49 -43.32 8.56
CA LEU A 113 -15.61 -42.05 9.28
C LEU A 113 -14.68 -41.95 10.50
N ALA A 114 -14.53 -43.03 11.28
CA ALA A 114 -13.63 -43.04 12.43
C ALA A 114 -12.16 -42.85 12.03
N SER A 115 -11.75 -43.48 10.92
CA SER A 115 -10.39 -43.37 10.40
C SER A 115 -10.12 -41.96 9.86
N ILE A 116 -11.07 -41.43 9.08
CA ILE A 116 -10.97 -40.08 8.49
C ILE A 116 -10.93 -39.00 9.57
N LEU A 117 -11.83 -39.06 10.56
CA LEU A 117 -11.81 -38.09 11.67
C LEU A 117 -10.50 -38.17 12.46
N LYS A 118 -9.90 -39.35 12.58
CA LYS A 118 -8.58 -39.52 13.22
C LYS A 118 -7.45 -38.93 12.37
N SER A 119 -7.44 -39.16 11.06
CA SER A 119 -6.41 -38.58 10.17
C SER A 119 -6.49 -37.05 10.11
N LEU A 120 -7.70 -36.50 10.20
CA LEU A 120 -7.94 -35.06 10.26
C LEU A 120 -7.70 -34.46 11.66
N ASN A 121 -7.27 -35.25 12.64
CA ASN A 121 -7.08 -34.83 14.04
C ASN A 121 -8.33 -34.15 14.63
N CYS A 122 -9.51 -34.71 14.38
CA CYS A 122 -10.76 -34.19 14.89
C CYS A 122 -10.71 -34.06 16.43
N PRO A 123 -10.98 -32.86 16.98
CA PRO A 123 -10.89 -32.64 18.43
C PRO A 123 -12.08 -33.23 19.21
N PHE A 124 -13.11 -33.73 18.51
CA PHE A 124 -14.33 -34.28 19.13
C PHE A 124 -14.31 -35.79 19.13
N LYS A 125 -14.76 -36.38 20.25
CA LYS A 125 -14.86 -37.84 20.39
C LYS A 125 -15.97 -38.37 19.48
N PHE A 126 -15.62 -39.37 18.66
CA PHE A 126 -16.55 -40.11 17.83
C PHE A 126 -16.55 -41.59 18.25
N ASN A 127 -17.74 -42.19 18.31
CA ASN A 127 -17.89 -43.62 18.57
C ASN A 127 -18.78 -44.24 17.49
N LYS A 128 -18.27 -45.27 16.80
CA LYS A 128 -18.93 -45.90 15.65
C LYS A 128 -20.36 -46.38 15.96
N SER A 129 -20.62 -46.86 17.18
CA SER A 129 -21.94 -47.36 17.56
C SER A 129 -23.03 -46.27 17.57
N THR A 130 -22.66 -45.00 17.79
CA THR A 130 -23.63 -43.89 17.84
C THR A 130 -24.14 -43.49 16.46
N LEU A 131 -23.46 -43.93 15.40
CA LEU A 131 -23.82 -43.62 14.01
C LEU A 131 -25.09 -44.36 13.56
N ARG A 132 -25.48 -45.44 14.25
CA ARG A 132 -26.76 -46.11 14.01
C ARG A 132 -27.96 -45.25 14.43
N ALA A 133 -27.77 -44.36 15.40
CA ALA A 133 -28.81 -43.48 15.92
C ALA A 133 -28.23 -42.08 16.25
N PRO A 134 -27.79 -41.34 15.21
CA PRO A 134 -27.04 -40.10 15.40
C PRO A 134 -27.93 -38.91 15.80
N ASN A 135 -29.25 -39.04 15.57
CA ASN A 135 -30.27 -38.04 15.89
C ASN A 135 -30.84 -38.15 17.30
N THR A 136 -30.37 -39.09 18.13
CA THR A 136 -30.85 -39.22 19.51
C THR A 136 -30.42 -38.01 20.34
N PRO A 137 -31.21 -37.55 21.32
CA PRO A 137 -30.90 -36.34 22.10
C PRO A 137 -29.52 -36.35 22.77
N HIS A 138 -29.00 -37.53 23.13
CA HIS A 138 -27.68 -37.70 23.72
C HIS A 138 -26.54 -37.65 22.70
N ASN A 139 -26.75 -38.18 21.49
CA ASN A 139 -25.70 -38.26 20.47
C ASN A 139 -25.65 -36.98 19.61
N TRP A 140 -26.80 -36.36 19.35
CA TRP A 140 -26.94 -35.24 18.42
C TRP A 140 -25.98 -34.07 18.72
N PRO A 141 -25.77 -33.62 19.98
CA PRO A 141 -24.76 -32.62 20.30
C PRO A 141 -23.36 -32.94 19.76
N SER A 142 -22.94 -34.20 19.84
CA SER A 142 -21.62 -34.64 19.35
C SER A 142 -21.55 -34.58 17.82
N TYR A 143 -22.64 -34.93 17.13
CA TYR A 143 -22.72 -34.84 15.68
C TYR A 143 -22.75 -33.40 15.18
N VAL A 144 -23.45 -32.49 15.88
CA VAL A 144 -23.38 -31.05 15.58
C VAL A 144 -21.95 -30.54 15.70
N ALA A 145 -21.22 -30.95 16.74
CA ALA A 145 -19.83 -30.55 16.94
C ALA A 145 -18.92 -31.01 15.79
N ILE A 146 -19.04 -32.28 15.39
CA ILE A 146 -18.27 -32.86 14.28
C ILE A 146 -18.62 -32.16 12.96
N ILE A 147 -19.91 -32.00 12.64
CA ILE A 147 -20.37 -31.35 11.40
C ILE A 147 -19.92 -29.89 11.36
N HIS A 148 -20.09 -29.14 12.45
CA HIS A 148 -19.69 -27.74 12.51
C HIS A 148 -18.18 -27.57 12.34
N TRP A 149 -17.38 -28.49 12.88
CA TRP A 149 -15.94 -28.50 12.70
C TRP A 149 -15.53 -28.87 11.27
N LEU A 150 -16.16 -29.87 10.67
CA LEU A 150 -15.92 -30.22 9.26
C LEU A 150 -16.28 -29.06 8.32
N VAL A 151 -17.36 -28.33 8.59
CA VAL A 151 -17.71 -27.10 7.85
C VAL A 151 -16.62 -26.05 7.98
N GLN A 152 -16.14 -25.79 9.20
CA GLN A 152 -15.03 -24.83 9.40
C GLN A 152 -13.76 -25.24 8.64
N LEU A 153 -13.47 -26.55 8.61
CA LEU A 153 -12.34 -27.09 7.86
C LEU A 153 -12.53 -26.94 6.34
N ALA A 154 -13.73 -27.21 5.83
CA ALA A 154 -14.06 -27.05 4.41
C ALA A 154 -13.97 -25.58 3.97
N MET A 155 -14.54 -24.66 4.75
CA MET A 155 -14.40 -23.22 4.52
C MET A 155 -12.94 -22.78 4.51
N TYR A 156 -12.13 -23.26 5.46
CA TYR A 156 -10.70 -22.94 5.49
C TYR A 156 -9.97 -23.46 4.25
N ARG A 157 -10.30 -24.67 3.77
CA ARG A 157 -9.74 -25.25 2.55
C ARG A 157 -10.11 -24.42 1.33
N GLU A 158 -11.38 -24.01 1.19
CA GLU A 158 -11.84 -23.13 0.10
C GLU A 158 -11.09 -21.80 0.09
N ASP A 159 -10.97 -21.16 1.25
CA ASP A 159 -10.20 -19.91 1.41
C ASP A 159 -8.71 -20.10 1.05
N LEU A 160 -8.13 -21.24 1.42
CA LEU A 160 -6.75 -21.55 1.11
C LEU A 160 -6.56 -21.72 -0.41
N VAL A 161 -7.44 -22.49 -1.07
CA VAL A 161 -7.42 -22.70 -2.52
C VAL A 161 -7.61 -21.39 -3.27
N ALA A 162 -8.52 -20.52 -2.83
CA ALA A 162 -8.71 -19.20 -3.44
C ALA A 162 -7.43 -18.33 -3.37
N LYS A 163 -6.69 -18.40 -2.26
CA LYS A 163 -5.44 -17.63 -2.07
C LYS A 163 -4.26 -18.24 -2.82
N THR A 164 -4.11 -19.56 -2.80
CA THR A 164 -2.99 -20.25 -3.47
C THR A 164 -3.18 -20.29 -4.98
N GLY A 165 -4.41 -20.40 -5.48
CA GLY A 165 -4.74 -20.29 -6.90
C GLY A 165 -4.23 -18.98 -7.48
N SER A 166 -4.50 -17.85 -6.81
CA SER A 166 -3.99 -16.55 -7.23
C SER A 166 -2.45 -16.48 -7.25
N LEU A 167 -1.76 -17.09 -6.28
CA LEU A 167 -0.29 -17.10 -6.25
C LEU A 167 0.31 -17.95 -7.38
N ALA A 168 -0.29 -19.11 -7.66
CA ALA A 168 0.13 -20.01 -8.73
C ALA A 168 -0.13 -19.39 -10.12
N GLU A 169 -1.30 -18.79 -10.33
CA GLU A 169 -1.66 -18.09 -11.57
C GLU A 169 -0.73 -16.91 -11.88
N ASN A 170 -0.20 -16.25 -10.84
CA ASN A 170 0.75 -15.15 -11.01
C ASN A 170 2.16 -15.61 -11.45
N ASN A 171 2.48 -16.91 -11.36
CA ASN A 171 3.77 -17.45 -11.79
C ASN A 171 3.61 -18.20 -13.11
N SER A 172 3.71 -17.46 -14.21
CA SER A 172 3.56 -18.00 -15.58
C SER A 172 4.50 -19.16 -15.87
N MET A 173 5.73 -19.13 -15.36
CA MET A 173 6.72 -20.19 -15.55
C MET A 173 6.33 -21.47 -14.80
N PHE A 174 5.79 -21.33 -13.59
CA PHE A 174 5.31 -22.47 -12.81
C PHE A 174 4.10 -23.13 -13.47
N MET A 175 3.14 -22.35 -13.96
CA MET A 175 1.97 -22.87 -14.68
C MET A 175 2.39 -23.59 -15.96
N TYR A 176 3.27 -22.99 -16.75
CA TYR A 176 3.85 -23.65 -17.93
C TYR A 176 4.48 -25.01 -17.57
N ALA A 177 5.37 -25.04 -16.58
CA ALA A 177 6.01 -26.29 -16.16
C ALA A 177 5.02 -27.36 -15.67
N LEU A 178 3.98 -26.94 -14.95
CA LEU A 178 2.91 -27.82 -14.47
C LEU A 178 2.10 -28.40 -15.65
N ASP A 179 1.66 -27.56 -16.57
CA ASP A 179 0.83 -27.96 -17.71
C ASP A 179 1.61 -28.84 -18.71
N SER A 180 2.91 -28.54 -18.94
CA SER A 180 3.81 -29.41 -19.70
C SER A 180 3.93 -30.78 -19.04
N TYR A 181 4.12 -30.82 -17.72
CA TYR A 181 4.22 -32.08 -16.98
C TYR A 181 2.90 -32.88 -17.01
N LEU A 182 1.76 -32.21 -16.82
CA LEU A 182 0.44 -32.84 -16.90
C LEU A 182 0.15 -33.42 -18.29
N SER A 183 0.59 -32.74 -19.34
CA SER A 183 0.46 -33.23 -20.72
C SER A 183 1.36 -34.44 -20.98
N TYR A 184 2.59 -34.42 -20.49
CA TYR A 184 3.52 -35.55 -20.55
C TYR A 184 2.97 -36.80 -19.88
N ILE A 185 2.49 -36.71 -18.63
CA ILE A 185 1.96 -37.89 -17.93
C ILE A 185 0.67 -38.44 -18.54
N ARG A 186 -0.05 -37.62 -19.32
CA ARG A 186 -1.25 -38.02 -20.08
C ARG A 186 -0.91 -38.55 -21.47
N GLY A 187 0.35 -38.47 -21.91
CA GLY A 187 0.81 -38.87 -23.24
C GLY A 187 0.25 -37.98 -24.35
N ASN A 188 -0.03 -36.72 -24.06
CA ASN A 188 -0.59 -35.76 -25.00
C ASN A 188 0.49 -34.80 -25.52
N ASP A 189 1.38 -35.33 -26.35
CA ASP A 189 2.55 -34.61 -26.84
C ASP A 189 2.19 -33.41 -27.74
N ASP A 190 1.08 -33.49 -28.49
CA ASP A 190 0.61 -32.41 -29.35
C ASP A 190 0.24 -31.15 -28.53
N SER A 191 -0.35 -31.33 -27.34
CA SER A 191 -0.67 -30.20 -26.46
C SER A 191 0.56 -29.54 -25.84
N VAL A 192 1.69 -30.26 -25.71
CA VAL A 192 2.95 -29.64 -25.25
C VAL A 192 3.48 -28.66 -26.30
N LEU A 193 3.43 -29.02 -27.58
CA LEU A 193 3.87 -28.14 -28.66
C LEU A 193 3.02 -26.86 -28.75
N GLU A 194 1.71 -26.97 -28.55
CA GLU A 194 0.82 -25.81 -28.51
C GLU A 194 1.15 -24.89 -27.33
N LEU A 195 1.33 -25.47 -26.14
CA LEU A 195 1.70 -24.77 -24.92
C LEU A 195 3.06 -24.05 -25.05
N ASP A 196 4.06 -24.71 -25.63
CA ASP A 196 5.39 -24.15 -25.88
C ASP A 196 5.30 -22.92 -26.78
N ASN A 197 4.53 -23.01 -27.87
CA ASN A 197 4.35 -21.90 -28.81
C ASN A 197 3.63 -20.71 -28.15
N GLU A 198 2.58 -20.96 -27.38
CA GLU A 198 1.86 -19.92 -26.65
C GLU A 198 2.77 -19.22 -25.63
N PHE A 199 3.48 -20.00 -24.82
CA PHE A 199 4.35 -19.48 -23.77
C PHE A 199 5.53 -18.69 -24.35
N MET A 200 6.19 -19.22 -25.38
CA MET A 200 7.27 -18.51 -26.08
C MET A 200 6.76 -17.25 -26.78
N GLY A 201 5.55 -17.28 -27.35
CA GLY A 201 4.90 -16.11 -27.92
C GLY A 201 4.66 -15.01 -26.88
N LYS A 202 4.19 -15.38 -25.68
CA LYS A 202 4.00 -14.45 -24.56
C LYS A 202 5.32 -13.85 -24.09
N LEU A 203 6.35 -14.67 -23.86
CA LEU A 203 7.69 -14.21 -23.48
C LEU A 203 8.30 -13.29 -24.54
N GLY A 204 8.11 -13.59 -25.82
CA GLY A 204 8.57 -12.75 -26.93
C GLY A 204 7.96 -11.35 -26.91
N LYS A 205 6.64 -11.25 -26.65
CA LYS A 205 5.93 -9.96 -26.51
C LYS A 205 6.39 -9.19 -25.28
N GLU A 206 6.55 -9.86 -24.14
CA GLU A 206 7.04 -9.25 -22.90
C GLU A 206 8.45 -8.70 -23.08
N ARG A 207 9.36 -9.49 -23.69
CA ARG A 207 10.71 -9.05 -24.05
C ARG A 207 10.68 -7.81 -24.93
N GLU A 208 9.85 -7.78 -25.98
CA GLU A 208 9.78 -6.63 -26.88
C GLU A 208 9.27 -5.38 -26.14
N SER A 209 8.27 -5.53 -25.28
CA SER A 209 7.78 -4.44 -24.44
C SER A 209 8.85 -3.89 -23.51
N VAL A 210 9.62 -4.77 -22.85
CA VAL A 210 10.74 -4.36 -21.99
C VAL A 210 11.84 -3.67 -22.78
N LEU A 211 12.20 -4.19 -23.95
CA LEU A 211 13.19 -3.56 -24.83
C LEU A 211 12.77 -2.15 -25.25
N GLU A 212 11.49 -1.97 -25.59
CA GLU A 212 10.98 -0.65 -25.94
C GLU A 212 11.01 0.32 -24.74
N ASN A 213 10.62 -0.15 -23.56
CA ASN A 213 10.74 0.66 -22.34
C ASN A 213 12.19 1.07 -22.05
N VAL A 214 13.15 0.15 -22.23
CA VAL A 214 14.59 0.45 -22.09
C VAL A 214 15.01 1.51 -23.09
N ARG A 215 14.62 1.40 -24.38
CA ARG A 215 14.94 2.42 -25.40
C ARG A 215 14.41 3.80 -25.03
N VAL A 216 13.17 3.88 -24.56
CA VAL A 216 12.54 5.14 -24.13
C VAL A 216 13.29 5.74 -22.93
N LEU A 217 13.62 4.91 -21.93
CA LEU A 217 14.40 5.32 -20.76
C LEU A 217 15.79 5.80 -21.15
N GLU A 218 16.51 5.08 -22.02
CA GLU A 218 17.82 5.48 -22.51
C GLU A 218 17.79 6.81 -23.26
N ALA A 219 16.77 7.04 -24.11
CA ALA A 219 16.59 8.31 -24.80
C ALA A 219 16.34 9.47 -23.82
N SER A 220 15.49 9.25 -22.82
CA SER A 220 15.21 10.22 -21.76
C SER A 220 16.46 10.53 -20.93
N CYS A 221 17.24 9.52 -20.55
CA CYS A 221 18.52 9.69 -19.86
C CYS A 221 19.49 10.55 -20.67
N LYS A 222 19.65 10.27 -21.98
CA LYS A 222 20.50 11.07 -22.87
C LYS A 222 20.03 12.52 -22.98
N GLU A 223 18.72 12.75 -23.07
CA GLU A 223 18.17 14.11 -23.12
C GLU A 223 18.45 14.89 -21.83
N ILE A 224 18.23 14.25 -20.68
CA ILE A 224 18.48 14.86 -19.37
C ILE A 224 19.98 15.12 -19.18
N GLU A 225 20.83 14.19 -19.58
CA GLU A 225 22.29 14.34 -19.50
C GLU A 225 22.77 15.48 -20.41
N ALA A 226 22.25 15.59 -21.63
CA ALA A 226 22.55 16.71 -22.53
C ALA A 226 22.10 18.06 -21.95
N LYS A 227 20.91 18.13 -21.33
CA LYS A 227 20.44 19.33 -20.63
C LYS A 227 21.34 19.68 -19.44
N ALA A 228 21.76 18.69 -18.67
CA ALA A 228 22.66 18.89 -17.54
C ALA A 228 24.02 19.41 -17.99
N GLU A 229 24.57 18.87 -19.07
CA GLU A 229 25.85 19.33 -19.62
C GLU A 229 25.75 20.72 -20.24
N ALA A 230 24.66 21.02 -20.96
CA ALA A 230 24.41 22.37 -21.47
C ALA A 230 24.32 23.42 -20.34
N LEU A 231 23.70 23.07 -19.20
CA LEU A 231 23.66 23.92 -18.02
C LEU A 231 25.02 24.07 -17.32
N ARG A 232 25.91 23.08 -17.43
CA ARG A 232 27.28 23.14 -16.88
C ARG A 232 28.26 23.91 -17.77
N ALA A 233 28.16 23.72 -19.09
CA ALA A 233 29.10 24.28 -20.06
C ALA A 233 28.71 25.68 -20.54
N GLY A 234 27.43 26.04 -20.49
CA GLY A 234 26.96 27.38 -20.85
C GLY A 234 27.41 28.44 -19.84
N PRO A 235 27.59 29.71 -20.26
CA PRO A 235 27.76 30.81 -19.32
C PRO A 235 26.55 30.80 -18.38
N THR A 236 26.80 30.84 -17.09
CA THR A 236 25.68 30.95 -16.15
C THR A 236 24.92 32.24 -16.46
N GLU A 237 23.60 32.24 -16.30
CA GLU A 237 22.79 33.46 -16.50
C GLU A 237 23.36 34.64 -15.70
N ARG A 238 23.98 34.33 -14.56
CA ARG A 238 24.77 35.27 -13.76
C ARG A 238 25.92 35.89 -14.54
N GLU A 239 26.80 35.11 -15.16
CA GLU A 239 27.94 35.62 -15.94
C GLU A 239 27.49 36.47 -17.14
N ARG A 240 26.39 36.08 -17.80
CA ARG A 240 25.78 36.85 -18.89
C ARG A 240 25.33 38.23 -18.38
N LEU A 241 24.60 38.25 -17.26
CA LEU A 241 24.12 39.48 -16.63
C LEU A 241 25.27 40.32 -16.07
N GLU A 242 26.34 39.72 -15.56
CA GLU A 242 27.53 40.45 -15.08
C GLU A 242 28.25 41.16 -16.23
N LYS A 243 28.35 40.51 -17.39
CA LYS A 243 28.92 41.13 -18.60
C LYS A 243 28.04 42.28 -19.11
N GLU A 244 26.73 42.08 -19.15
CA GLU A 244 25.77 43.11 -19.55
C GLU A 244 25.81 44.31 -18.59
N ARG A 245 25.86 44.05 -17.28
CA ARG A 245 26.05 45.07 -16.25
C ARG A 245 27.34 45.86 -16.47
N SER A 246 28.45 45.19 -16.75
CA SER A 246 29.74 45.85 -17.00
C SER A 246 29.68 46.78 -18.22
N VAL A 247 29.04 46.37 -19.31
CA VAL A 247 28.87 47.20 -20.51
C VAL A 247 28.02 48.43 -20.20
N LEU A 248 26.89 48.24 -19.49
CA LEU A 248 26.03 49.34 -19.09
C LEU A 248 26.74 50.31 -18.13
N GLU A 249 27.56 49.81 -17.21
CA GLU A 249 28.38 50.65 -16.33
C GLU A 249 29.41 51.49 -17.11
N GLU A 250 30.02 50.93 -18.15
CA GLU A 250 30.92 51.68 -19.03
C GLU A 250 30.19 52.79 -19.78
N ASP A 251 29.01 52.49 -20.31
CA ASP A 251 28.20 53.48 -21.04
C ASP A 251 27.69 54.58 -20.10
N VAL A 252 27.26 54.23 -18.89
CA VAL A 252 26.91 55.22 -17.85
C VAL A 252 28.09 56.15 -17.56
N LYS A 253 29.32 55.62 -17.46
CA LYS A 253 30.53 56.46 -17.27
C LYS A 253 30.76 57.39 -18.45
N LYS A 254 30.60 56.93 -19.69
CA LYS A 254 30.73 57.77 -20.90
C LYS A 254 29.68 58.88 -20.93
N PHE A 255 28.42 58.57 -20.60
CA PHE A 255 27.36 59.59 -20.56
C PHE A 255 27.63 60.63 -19.48
N HIS A 256 28.09 60.24 -18.29
CA HIS A 256 28.47 61.20 -17.25
C HIS A 256 29.62 62.10 -17.70
N ALA A 257 30.63 61.56 -18.38
CA ALA A 257 31.74 62.36 -18.92
C ALA A 257 31.23 63.39 -19.96
N MET A 258 30.40 62.95 -20.91
CA MET A 258 29.81 63.83 -21.93
C MET A 258 28.92 64.91 -21.32
N ILE A 259 28.10 64.56 -20.32
CA ILE A 259 27.29 65.55 -19.57
C ILE A 259 28.22 66.57 -18.90
N GLY A 260 29.33 66.12 -18.29
CA GLY A 260 30.32 67.02 -17.69
C GLY A 260 30.92 68.00 -18.69
N GLU A 261 31.29 67.54 -19.88
CA GLU A 261 31.81 68.38 -20.97
C GLU A 261 30.76 69.41 -21.44
N PHE A 262 29.52 68.99 -21.63
CA PHE A 262 28.44 69.90 -22.02
C PHE A 262 28.10 70.92 -20.93
N SER A 263 28.08 70.51 -19.66
CA SER A 263 27.86 71.43 -18.53
C SER A 263 28.96 72.49 -18.45
N GLN A 264 30.24 72.11 -18.65
CA GLN A 264 31.34 73.06 -18.74
C GLN A 264 31.18 74.02 -19.94
N GLY A 265 30.79 73.50 -21.10
CA GLY A 265 30.53 74.32 -22.29
C GLY A 265 29.39 75.33 -22.08
N ILE A 266 28.32 74.92 -21.39
CA ILE A 266 27.21 75.82 -21.01
C ILE A 266 27.72 76.92 -20.09
N GLU A 267 28.47 76.59 -19.04
CA GLU A 267 29.00 77.58 -18.09
C GLU A 267 29.91 78.61 -18.79
N VAL A 268 30.76 78.16 -19.72
CA VAL A 268 31.61 79.05 -20.52
C VAL A 268 30.77 79.97 -21.41
N LEU A 269 29.76 79.44 -22.09
CA LEU A 269 28.87 80.22 -22.93
C LEU A 269 28.04 81.23 -22.12
N GLU A 270 27.51 80.83 -20.97
CA GLU A 270 26.78 81.70 -20.05
C GLU A 270 27.67 82.85 -19.54
N LYS A 271 28.90 82.54 -19.13
CA LYS A 271 29.87 83.56 -18.71
C LYS A 271 30.20 84.53 -19.85
N GLY A 272 30.43 84.01 -21.05
CA GLY A 272 30.67 84.84 -22.24
C GLY A 272 29.48 85.73 -22.60
N LEU A 273 28.25 85.23 -22.43
CA LEU A 273 27.02 86.00 -22.61
C LEU A 273 26.91 87.14 -21.58
N GLU A 274 27.21 86.87 -20.32
CA GLU A 274 27.16 87.87 -19.25
C GLU A 274 28.24 88.95 -19.43
N GLU A 275 29.45 88.58 -19.84
CA GLU A 275 30.51 89.52 -20.20
C GLU A 275 30.07 90.41 -21.38
N LYS A 276 29.49 89.82 -22.43
CA LYS A 276 28.96 90.56 -23.58
C LYS A 276 27.79 91.48 -23.21
N LYS A 277 26.92 91.05 -22.30
CA LYS A 277 25.81 91.86 -21.78
C LYS A 277 26.34 93.09 -21.03
N LYS A 278 27.32 92.93 -20.14
CA LYS A 278 27.99 94.05 -19.45
C LYS A 278 28.71 94.99 -20.42
N GLU A 279 29.37 94.45 -21.45
CA GLU A 279 30.00 95.25 -22.51
C GLU A 279 28.97 96.08 -23.30
N MET A 280 27.78 95.51 -23.56
CA MET A 280 26.70 96.24 -24.22
C MET A 280 26.09 97.31 -23.30
N GLU A 281 25.91 97.01 -22.02
CA GLU A 281 25.37 97.95 -21.03
C GLU A 281 26.28 99.17 -20.84
N THR A 282 27.59 98.95 -20.73
CA THR A 282 28.60 100.03 -20.70
C THR A 282 28.58 100.88 -21.98
N LYS A 283 28.54 100.26 -23.16
CA LYS A 283 28.42 100.99 -24.45
C LYS A 283 27.12 101.79 -24.58
N VAL A 284 26.01 101.30 -24.00
CA VAL A 284 24.73 102.02 -23.97
C VAL A 284 24.82 103.21 -23.05
N GLU A 285 25.45 103.07 -21.88
CA GLU A 285 25.61 104.16 -20.92
C GLU A 285 26.57 105.24 -21.45
N GLU A 286 27.69 104.86 -22.06
CA GLU A 286 28.59 105.79 -22.77
C GLU A 286 27.85 106.56 -23.88
N LYS A 287 26.97 105.88 -24.65
CA LYS A 287 26.15 106.54 -25.66
C LYS A 287 25.11 107.48 -25.05
N LYS A 288 24.51 107.13 -23.92
CA LYS A 288 23.59 108.02 -23.19
C LYS A 288 24.31 109.24 -22.68
N GLU A 289 25.46 109.08 -22.01
CA GLU A 289 26.28 110.20 -21.52
C GLU A 289 26.70 111.10 -22.69
N ASN A 290 27.22 110.54 -23.78
CA ASN A 290 27.62 111.32 -24.96
C ASN A 290 26.42 112.05 -25.62
N SER A 291 25.21 111.47 -25.57
CA SER A 291 23.99 112.15 -26.01
C SER A 291 23.56 113.27 -25.06
N MET A 292 23.79 113.11 -23.76
CA MET A 292 23.48 114.11 -22.72
C MET A 292 24.44 115.30 -22.82
N TRP A 293 25.75 115.05 -23.02
CA TRP A 293 26.74 116.09 -23.31
C TRP A 293 26.42 116.87 -24.59
N ARG A 294 25.90 116.21 -25.63
CA ARG A 294 25.43 116.87 -26.85
C ARG A 294 24.16 117.71 -26.69
N MET A 295 23.33 117.43 -25.69
CA MET A 295 22.12 118.23 -25.41
C MET A 295 22.40 119.42 -24.47
N MET A 296 23.56 119.45 -23.79
CA MET A 296 23.96 120.52 -22.87
C MET A 296 24.96 121.53 -23.48
N SER A 297 25.36 121.37 -24.75
CA SER A 297 26.09 122.35 -25.57
C SER A 297 25.16 122.98 -26.60
#